data_AF-A0A317VX50-F1
#
_entry.id   AF-A0A317VX50-F1
#
_cell.length_a   1.000
_cell.length_b   1.000
_cell.length_c   1.000
_cell.angle_alpha   90.00
_cell.angle_beta   90.00
_cell.angle_gamma   90.00
#
_symmetry.space_group_name_H-M   'P 1'
#
loop_
_entity.id
_entity.type
_entity.pdbx_description
1 polymer ?
#
loop_
_entity_poly.entity_id
_entity_poly.type
_entity_poly.pdbx_seq_one_letter_code
_entity_poly.pdbx_strand_id
1 'polypeptide(L)'
;MPPKKRSAPSSGPAPKRARQSKLAKENDISASEENEIKEVFHLFSETVEEFADQKEGVIPRGDVRKALVALGLDPTDSEELHSIISAVDPTDTGYVLYEPFLAVAAAKLRSRSDDAMAAEVDAAYRLFTRGSGGLITFNHLKRIARELKEDELGDELLKDMILEANGGAGVHAGVTLEQFHDVMTRAGVF
;
A
#
# COMPACT_ATOMS: atom_id res chain seq x y z
N MET A 1 40.86 -32.70 -33.56
CA MET A 1 40.62 -31.85 -32.36
C MET A 1 39.13 -31.53 -32.27
N PRO A 2 38.48 -31.80 -31.13
CA PRO A 2 37.30 -31.06 -30.68
C PRO A 2 37.48 -30.44 -29.28
N PRO A 3 36.67 -29.43 -28.90
CA PRO A 3 37.10 -28.36 -28.00
C PRO A 3 36.75 -28.55 -26.52
N LYS A 4 37.54 -27.87 -25.68
CA LYS A 4 37.47 -27.71 -24.22
C LYS A 4 36.13 -27.09 -23.80
N LYS A 5 35.31 -27.79 -23.01
CA LYS A 5 34.14 -27.20 -22.33
C LYS A 5 34.60 -26.23 -21.24
N ARG A 6 34.28 -24.95 -21.39
CA ARG A 6 34.41 -23.90 -20.36
C ARG A 6 33.32 -24.12 -19.31
N SER A 7 33.72 -24.25 -18.05
CA SER A 7 32.85 -24.19 -16.88
C SER A 7 32.30 -22.77 -16.72
N ALA A 8 30.98 -22.64 -16.59
CA ALA A 8 30.33 -21.39 -16.20
C ALA A 8 30.51 -21.16 -14.69
N PRO A 9 30.64 -19.91 -14.21
CA PRO A 9 30.73 -19.61 -12.79
C PRO A 9 29.37 -19.84 -12.12
N SER A 10 29.38 -20.56 -11.00
CA SER A 10 28.23 -20.76 -10.12
C SER A 10 27.80 -19.42 -9.53
N SER A 11 26.60 -18.97 -9.87
CA SER A 11 25.88 -17.92 -9.15
C SER A 11 25.61 -18.39 -7.72
N GLY A 12 26.05 -17.61 -6.73
CA GLY A 12 25.75 -17.85 -5.31
C GLY A 12 24.23 -17.83 -5.05
N PRO A 13 23.76 -18.49 -3.97
CA PRO A 13 22.33 -18.59 -3.70
C PRO A 13 21.76 -17.20 -3.39
N ALA A 14 20.70 -16.83 -4.11
CA ALA A 14 19.87 -15.67 -3.78
C ALA A 14 19.30 -15.80 -2.35
N PRO A 15 19.12 -14.68 -1.62
CA PRO A 15 18.56 -14.71 -0.28
C PRO A 15 17.18 -15.35 -0.30
N LYS A 16 16.97 -16.40 0.50
CA LYS A 16 15.68 -17.08 0.62
C LYS A 16 14.69 -16.08 1.22
N ARG A 17 13.68 -15.66 0.45
CA ARG A 17 12.53 -14.91 0.98
C ARG A 17 11.97 -15.67 2.18
N ALA A 18 11.89 -15.02 3.34
CA ALA A 18 11.28 -15.58 4.54
C ALA A 18 9.84 -16.00 4.21
N ARG A 19 9.44 -17.20 4.67
CA ARG A 19 8.13 -17.77 4.35
C ARG A 19 7.09 -17.09 5.25
N GLN A 20 6.12 -16.39 4.65
CA GLN A 20 5.01 -15.76 5.37
C GLN A 20 4.26 -16.77 6.25
N SER A 21 3.92 -16.34 7.47
CA SER A 21 3.07 -17.10 8.40
C SER A 21 1.62 -17.20 7.88
N LYS A 22 0.79 -18.00 8.55
CA LYS A 22 -0.65 -18.05 8.24
C LYS A 22 -1.32 -16.71 8.54
N LEU A 23 -0.97 -16.10 9.67
CA LEU A 23 -1.53 -14.84 10.14
C LEU A 23 -1.15 -13.67 9.23
N ALA A 24 0.09 -13.63 8.74
CA ALA A 24 0.53 -12.65 7.76
C ALA A 24 -0.25 -12.74 6.44
N LYS A 25 -0.54 -13.95 5.97
CA LYS A 25 -1.34 -14.17 4.75
C LYS A 25 -2.79 -13.77 4.94
N GLU A 26 -3.37 -14.04 6.11
CA GLU A 26 -4.76 -13.67 6.41
C GLU A 26 -4.95 -12.15 6.52
N ASN A 27 -3.86 -11.42 6.76
CA ASN A 27 -3.86 -9.96 6.86
C ASN A 27 -3.14 -9.27 5.68
N ASP A 28 -2.86 -10.00 4.60
CA ASP A 28 -2.23 -9.45 3.39
C ASP A 28 -0.94 -8.65 3.63
N ILE A 29 -0.11 -9.08 4.58
CA ILE A 29 1.19 -8.47 4.89
C ILE A 29 2.35 -9.40 4.53
N SER A 30 3.49 -8.81 4.22
CA SER A 30 4.76 -9.50 4.03
C SER A 30 5.31 -10.06 5.34
N ALA A 31 6.22 -11.04 5.23
CA ALA A 31 6.91 -11.58 6.40
C ALA A 31 7.79 -10.51 7.11
N SER A 32 8.21 -9.47 6.39
CA SER A 32 9.00 -8.38 6.96
C SER A 32 8.11 -7.45 7.79
N GLU A 33 6.94 -7.08 7.28
CA GLU A 33 5.95 -6.26 7.99
C GLU A 33 5.43 -6.98 9.23
N GLU A 34 5.13 -8.29 9.12
CA GLU A 34 4.78 -9.10 10.29
C GLU A 34 5.88 -9.07 11.36
N ASN A 35 7.15 -9.18 10.95
CA ASN A 35 8.27 -9.15 11.89
C ASN A 35 8.43 -7.79 12.57
N GLU A 36 8.23 -6.70 11.84
CA GLU A 36 8.27 -5.34 12.39
C GLU A 36 7.13 -5.10 13.40
N ILE A 37 5.90 -5.51 13.05
CA ILE A 37 4.75 -5.48 13.96
C ILE A 37 5.07 -6.28 15.22
N LYS A 38 5.66 -7.47 15.07
CA LYS A 38 6.01 -8.35 16.18
C LYS A 38 7.07 -7.75 17.11
N GLU A 39 8.12 -7.16 16.55
CA GLU A 39 9.17 -6.50 17.33
C GLU A 39 8.62 -5.33 18.15
N VAL A 40 7.75 -4.51 17.55
CA VAL A 40 7.07 -3.44 18.29
C VAL A 40 6.11 -4.01 19.32
N PHE A 41 5.36 -5.07 19.00
CA PHE A 41 4.47 -5.70 19.98
C PHE A 41 5.24 -6.14 21.23
N HIS A 42 6.37 -6.81 21.05
CA HIS A 42 7.23 -7.25 22.16
C HIS A 42 7.82 -6.11 22.97
N LEU A 43 8.04 -4.94 22.36
CA LEU A 43 8.54 -3.75 23.07
C LEU A 43 7.53 -3.21 24.10
N PHE A 44 6.23 -3.37 23.83
CA PHE A 44 5.14 -2.87 24.67
C PHE A 44 4.36 -3.96 25.40
N SER A 45 4.71 -5.23 25.18
CA SER A 45 4.04 -6.37 25.81
C SER A 45 4.56 -6.63 27.22
N GLU A 46 3.70 -7.16 28.07
CA GLU A 46 4.02 -7.75 29.37
C GLU A 46 3.41 -9.14 29.52
N THR A 47 3.99 -9.93 30.43
CA THR A 47 3.43 -11.22 30.83
C THR A 47 2.56 -11.00 32.07
N VAL A 48 1.30 -11.40 31.97
CA VAL A 48 0.33 -11.35 33.07
C VAL A 48 -0.24 -12.74 33.31
N GLU A 49 -0.52 -13.08 34.57
CA GLU A 49 -0.96 -14.44 34.94
C GLU A 49 -2.29 -14.83 34.27
N GLU A 50 -3.20 -13.86 34.10
CA GLU A 50 -4.49 -14.05 33.45
C GLU A 50 -4.37 -14.47 31.97
N PHE A 51 -3.23 -14.17 31.33
CA PHE A 51 -2.94 -14.44 29.93
C PHE A 51 -1.66 -15.28 29.78
N ALA A 52 -1.37 -16.17 30.73
CA ALA A 52 -0.15 -16.99 30.72
C ALA A 52 -0.04 -17.95 29.53
N ASP A 53 -1.14 -18.23 28.82
CA ASP A 53 -1.18 -19.01 27.59
C ASP A 53 -0.75 -18.21 26.34
N GLN A 54 -0.70 -16.88 26.45
CA GLN A 54 -0.32 -15.97 25.38
C GLN A 54 1.20 -15.86 25.27
N LYS A 55 1.78 -16.66 24.36
CA LYS A 55 3.24 -16.76 24.18
C LYS A 55 3.93 -15.44 23.84
N GLU A 56 3.23 -14.55 23.16
CA GLU A 56 3.76 -13.25 22.73
C GLU A 56 3.61 -12.17 23.83
N GLY A 57 2.94 -12.49 24.94
CA GLY A 57 2.52 -11.51 25.94
C GLY A 57 1.27 -10.74 25.51
N VAL A 58 0.97 -9.68 26.27
CA VAL A 58 -0.17 -8.78 26.01
C VAL A 58 0.27 -7.33 26.16
N ILE A 59 -0.32 -6.42 25.38
CA ILE A 59 -0.07 -4.98 25.53
C ILE A 59 -1.13 -4.39 26.46
N PRO A 60 -0.76 -3.59 27.48
CA PRO A 60 -1.73 -2.81 28.24
C PRO A 60 -2.50 -1.86 27.33
N ARG A 61 -3.81 -1.76 27.49
CA ARG A 61 -4.70 -0.90 26.68
C ARG A 61 -4.18 0.54 26.55
N GLY A 62 -3.56 1.08 27.61
CA GLY A 62 -2.98 2.42 27.63
C GLY A 62 -1.76 2.61 26.72
N ASP A 63 -1.08 1.53 26.34
CA ASP A 63 0.15 1.55 25.54
C ASP A 63 -0.10 1.25 24.06
N VAL A 64 -1.32 0.88 23.66
CA VAL A 64 -1.71 0.64 22.25
C VAL A 64 -1.35 1.84 21.37
N ARG A 65 -1.61 3.07 21.82
CA ARG A 65 -1.23 4.28 21.07
C ARG A 65 0.28 4.35 20.86
N LYS A 66 1.08 4.04 21.88
CA LYS A 66 2.55 4.11 21.78
C LYS A 66 3.09 3.05 20.81
N ALA A 67 2.51 1.85 20.84
CA ALA A 67 2.86 0.79 19.91
C ALA A 67 2.52 1.17 18.45
N LEU A 68 1.35 1.74 18.20
CA LEU A 68 0.99 2.24 16.85
C LEU A 68 1.91 3.36 16.36
N VAL A 69 2.26 4.30 17.24
CA VAL A 69 3.21 5.39 16.93
C VAL A 69 4.60 4.83 16.62
N ALA A 70 5.05 3.80 17.33
CA ALA A 70 6.35 3.15 17.07
C ALA A 70 6.40 2.45 15.71
N LEU A 71 5.25 2.01 15.17
CA LEU A 71 5.11 1.49 13.80
C LEU A 71 4.94 2.60 12.74
N GLY A 72 4.88 3.88 13.14
CA GLY A 72 4.51 4.98 12.26
C GLY A 72 3.08 4.85 11.72
N LEU A 73 2.18 4.28 12.52
CA LEU A 73 0.76 4.07 12.28
C LEU A 73 -0.07 4.91 13.25
N ASP A 74 0.34 6.14 13.49
CA ASP A 74 -0.32 7.08 14.38
C ASP A 74 -1.83 7.14 14.11
N PRO A 75 -2.67 7.05 15.16
CA PRO A 75 -4.07 7.41 15.03
C PRO A 75 -4.20 8.88 14.64
N THR A 76 -5.07 9.15 13.68
CA THR A 76 -5.36 10.47 13.11
C THR A 76 -5.99 11.39 14.14
N ASP A 77 -6.90 10.83 14.94
CA ASP A 77 -7.60 11.55 16.02
C ASP A 77 -7.99 10.61 17.17
N SER A 78 -8.66 11.18 18.17
CA SER A 78 -9.08 10.45 19.36
C SER A 78 -10.24 9.48 19.11
N GLU A 79 -11.10 9.75 18.11
CA GLU A 79 -12.22 8.87 17.77
C GLU A 79 -11.72 7.61 17.07
N GLU A 80 -10.73 7.75 16.19
CA GLU A 80 -10.04 6.62 15.57
C GLU A 80 -9.34 5.76 16.62
N LEU A 81 -8.58 6.37 17.54
CA LEU A 81 -7.92 5.63 18.63
C LEU A 81 -8.95 4.88 19.49
N HIS A 82 -10.08 5.50 19.80
CA HIS A 82 -11.15 4.84 20.56
C HIS A 82 -11.73 3.64 19.80
N SER A 83 -11.94 3.80 18.49
CA SER A 83 -12.43 2.72 17.62
C SER A 83 -11.44 1.57 17.52
N ILE A 84 -10.14 1.87 17.37
CA ILE A 84 -9.07 0.87 17.38
C ILE A 84 -9.07 0.10 18.70
N ILE A 85 -9.07 0.81 19.83
CA ILE A 85 -9.09 0.20 21.16
C ILE A 85 -10.30 -0.72 21.33
N SER A 86 -11.49 -0.27 20.92
CA SER A 86 -12.70 -1.09 20.98
C SER A 86 -12.65 -2.32 20.07
N ALA A 87 -11.89 -2.27 18.98
CA ALA A 87 -11.72 -3.41 18.08
C ALA A 87 -10.74 -4.45 18.64
N VAL A 88 -9.67 -4.01 19.33
CA VAL A 88 -8.63 -4.90 19.85
C VAL A 88 -8.89 -5.42 21.28
N ASP A 89 -9.73 -4.72 22.05
CA ASP A 89 -10.18 -5.11 23.40
C ASP A 89 -11.70 -4.92 23.55
N PRO A 90 -12.52 -5.70 22.82
CA PRO A 90 -13.98 -5.52 22.79
C PRO A 90 -14.67 -5.87 24.11
N THR A 91 -14.01 -6.64 24.98
CA THR A 91 -14.53 -7.06 26.28
C THR A 91 -13.98 -6.26 27.46
N ASP A 92 -13.24 -5.18 27.19
CA ASP A 92 -12.63 -4.29 28.20
C ASP A 92 -11.81 -5.05 29.26
N THR A 93 -10.96 -5.96 28.78
CA THR A 93 -10.02 -6.70 29.63
C THR A 93 -8.89 -5.80 30.15
N GLY A 94 -8.66 -4.66 29.50
CA GLY A 94 -7.52 -3.79 29.76
C GLY A 94 -6.23 -4.23 29.06
N TYR A 95 -6.27 -5.33 28.31
CA TYR A 95 -5.13 -5.92 27.62
C TYR A 95 -5.44 -6.27 26.17
N VAL A 96 -4.41 -6.23 25.33
CA VAL A 96 -4.50 -6.51 23.90
C VAL A 96 -3.60 -7.67 23.53
N LEU A 97 -4.19 -8.68 22.89
CA LEU A 97 -3.48 -9.84 22.38
C LEU A 97 -2.76 -9.52 21.06
N TYR A 98 -1.75 -10.32 20.73
CA TYR A 98 -0.93 -10.14 19.52
C TYR A 98 -1.75 -10.18 18.22
N GLU A 99 -2.63 -11.17 18.07
CA GLU A 99 -3.40 -11.36 16.83
C GLU A 99 -4.36 -10.18 16.53
N PRO A 100 -5.19 -9.69 17.49
CA PRO A 100 -5.97 -8.46 17.30
C PRO A 100 -5.11 -7.23 17.00
N PHE A 101 -3.98 -7.05 17.69
CA PHE A 101 -3.08 -5.93 17.42
C PHE A 101 -2.52 -5.98 16.00
N LEU A 102 -2.03 -7.14 15.57
CA LEU A 102 -1.49 -7.34 14.23
C LEU A 102 -2.55 -7.08 13.16
N ALA A 103 -3.79 -7.53 13.37
CA ALA A 103 -4.86 -7.31 12.40
C ALA A 103 -5.13 -5.81 12.18
N VAL A 104 -5.16 -5.01 13.27
CA VAL A 104 -5.33 -3.55 13.18
C VAL A 104 -4.09 -2.89 12.57
N ALA A 105 -2.88 -3.27 12.99
CA ALA A 105 -1.65 -2.70 12.44
C ALA A 105 -1.53 -2.98 10.93
N ALA A 106 -1.83 -4.20 10.50
CA ALA A 106 -1.88 -4.58 9.10
C ALA A 106 -2.91 -3.77 8.30
N ALA A 107 -4.12 -3.57 8.86
CA ALA A 107 -5.13 -2.75 8.21
C ALA A 107 -4.67 -1.30 8.03
N LYS A 108 -4.00 -0.72 9.03
CA LYS A 108 -3.45 0.65 8.93
C LYS A 108 -2.27 0.75 7.95
N LEU A 109 -1.40 -0.26 7.87
CA LEU A 109 -0.33 -0.31 6.87
C LEU A 109 -0.87 -0.26 5.44
N ARG A 110 -1.94 -1.02 5.17
CA ARG A 110 -2.60 -1.00 3.86
C ARG A 110 -3.23 0.36 3.56
N SER A 111 -4.01 0.90 4.50
CA SER A 111 -4.62 2.23 4.34
C SER A 111 -3.59 3.31 4.04
N ARG A 112 -2.43 3.30 4.72
CA ARG A 112 -1.35 4.26 4.47
C ARG A 112 -0.74 4.09 3.08
N SER A 113 -0.66 2.85 2.59
CA SER A 113 -0.15 2.55 1.25
C SER A 113 -1.12 3.06 0.19
N ASP A 114 -2.42 2.84 0.39
CA ASP A 114 -3.48 3.34 -0.48
C ASP A 114 -3.52 4.88 -0.51
N ASP A 115 -3.37 5.53 0.66
CA ASP A 115 -3.31 7.00 0.76
C ASP A 115 -2.08 7.58 0.03
N ALA A 116 -0.92 6.92 0.16
CA ALA A 116 0.29 7.32 -0.55
C ALA A 116 0.11 7.16 -2.07
N MET A 117 -0.45 6.05 -2.52
CA MET A 117 -0.79 5.83 -3.93
C MET A 117 -1.77 6.88 -4.45
N ALA A 118 -2.83 7.19 -3.70
CA ALA A 118 -3.81 8.22 -4.07
C ALA A 118 -3.16 9.61 -4.18
N ALA A 119 -2.24 9.94 -3.28
CA ALA A 119 -1.48 11.20 -3.35
C ALA A 119 -0.56 11.28 -4.58
N GLU A 120 0.10 10.18 -4.95
CA GLU A 120 0.90 10.09 -6.18
C GLU A 120 0.03 10.22 -7.43
N VAL A 121 -1.14 9.58 -7.43
CA VAL A 121 -2.12 9.67 -8.51
C VAL A 121 -2.62 11.11 -8.70
N ASP A 122 -2.98 11.80 -7.61
CA ASP A 122 -3.42 13.20 -7.66
C ASP A 122 -2.29 14.13 -8.14
N ALA A 123 -1.05 13.91 -7.67
CA ALA A 123 0.11 14.67 -8.12
C ALA A 123 0.34 14.48 -9.63
N ALA A 124 0.31 13.25 -10.13
CA ALA A 124 0.42 12.94 -11.56
C ALA A 124 -0.71 13.60 -12.36
N TYR A 125 -1.96 13.47 -11.90
CA TYR A 125 -3.12 14.07 -12.54
C TYR A 125 -2.98 15.60 -12.67
N ARG A 126 -2.48 16.28 -11.64
CA ARG A 126 -2.19 17.72 -11.68
C ARG A 126 -1.09 18.09 -12.68
N LEU A 127 -0.10 17.23 -12.92
CA LEU A 127 0.91 17.45 -13.97
C LEU A 127 0.28 17.38 -15.36
N PHE A 128 -0.68 16.47 -15.56
CA PHE A 128 -1.40 16.38 -16.82
C PHE A 128 -2.21 17.65 -17.12
N THR A 129 -2.91 18.16 -16.11
CA THR A 129 -3.77 19.35 -16.22
C THR A 129 -3.04 20.68 -16.01
N ARG A 130 -1.75 20.69 -15.68
CA ARG A 130 -1.01 21.90 -15.22
C ARG A 130 -1.70 22.64 -14.08
N GLY A 131 -2.41 21.91 -13.22
CA GLY A 131 -3.17 22.50 -12.11
C GLY A 131 -4.40 23.31 -12.53
N SER A 132 -4.78 23.36 -13.82
CA SER A 132 -6.11 23.82 -14.19
C SER A 132 -7.09 22.73 -13.73
N GLY A 133 -7.81 22.99 -12.63
CA GLY A 133 -8.81 22.04 -12.12
C GLY A 133 -9.74 21.56 -13.25
N GLY A 134 -10.08 20.27 -13.25
CA GLY A 134 -10.93 19.68 -14.28
C GLY A 134 -10.39 18.35 -14.82
N LEU A 135 -10.87 17.98 -16.01
CA LEU A 135 -10.66 16.70 -16.68
C LEU A 135 -9.33 16.67 -17.45
N ILE A 136 -8.71 15.49 -17.62
CA ILE A 136 -7.67 15.33 -18.64
C ILE A 136 -8.34 15.37 -20.01
N THR A 137 -7.90 16.31 -20.85
CA THR A 137 -8.46 16.53 -22.18
C THR A 137 -7.50 16.04 -23.26
N PHE A 138 -8.01 15.91 -24.49
CA PHE A 138 -7.20 15.62 -25.67
C PHE A 138 -6.01 16.58 -25.83
N ASN A 139 -6.22 17.87 -25.54
CA ASN A 139 -5.16 18.87 -25.62
C ASN A 139 -4.08 18.66 -24.55
N HIS A 140 -4.46 18.17 -23.36
CA HIS A 140 -3.50 17.81 -22.31
C HIS A 140 -2.63 16.63 -22.75
N LEU A 141 -3.24 15.55 -23.25
CA LEU A 141 -2.52 14.38 -23.75
C LEU A 141 -1.61 14.71 -24.94
N LYS A 142 -2.11 15.47 -25.93
CA LYS A 142 -1.33 15.90 -27.10
C LYS A 142 -0.13 16.77 -26.73
N ARG A 143 -0.26 17.60 -25.70
CA ARG A 143 0.85 18.39 -25.15
C ARG A 143 1.91 17.48 -24.53
N ILE A 144 1.49 16.54 -23.70
CA ILE A 144 2.40 15.64 -22.97
C ILE A 144 3.15 14.72 -23.93
N ALA A 145 2.46 14.17 -24.94
CA ALA A 145 3.10 13.37 -25.99
C ALA A 145 4.27 14.13 -26.66
N ARG A 146 4.06 15.40 -27.01
CA ARG A 146 5.12 16.27 -27.57
C ARG A 146 6.24 16.56 -26.57
N GLU A 147 5.91 16.82 -25.31
CA GLU A 147 6.90 17.06 -24.25
C GLU A 147 7.78 15.82 -24.02
N LEU A 148 7.23 14.62 -24.18
CA LEU A 148 7.92 13.33 -24.07
C LEU A 148 8.60 12.88 -25.37
N LYS A 149 8.49 13.65 -26.47
CA LYS A 149 8.97 13.30 -27.82
C LYS A 149 8.34 12.01 -28.38
N GLU A 150 7.13 11.71 -27.93
CA GLU A 150 6.27 10.64 -28.45
C GLU A 150 5.47 11.17 -29.65
N ASP A 151 6.15 11.80 -30.61
CA ASP A 151 5.54 12.45 -31.78
C ASP A 151 4.90 11.45 -32.75
N GLU A 152 5.18 10.15 -32.56
CA GLU A 152 4.58 9.04 -33.30
C GLU A 152 3.14 8.72 -32.85
N LEU A 153 2.72 9.22 -31.68
CA LEU A 153 1.35 9.11 -31.21
C LEU A 153 0.45 10.03 -32.04
N GLY A 154 -0.16 9.47 -33.09
CA GLY A 154 -1.11 10.18 -33.94
C GLY A 154 -2.36 10.65 -33.18
N ASP A 155 -3.00 11.69 -33.69
CA ASP A 155 -4.22 12.28 -33.10
C ASP A 155 -5.34 11.24 -32.88
N GLU A 156 -5.46 10.23 -33.73
CA GLU A 156 -6.45 9.16 -33.57
C GLU A 156 -6.14 8.26 -32.36
N LEU A 157 -4.88 7.86 -32.18
CA LEU A 157 -4.48 7.04 -31.03
C LEU A 157 -4.68 7.78 -29.71
N LEU A 158 -4.39 9.08 -29.67
CA LEU A 158 -4.62 9.91 -28.48
C LEU A 158 -6.12 10.06 -28.15
N LYS A 159 -7.01 10.06 -29.16
CA LYS A 159 -8.46 10.01 -28.93
C LYS A 159 -8.89 8.66 -28.38
N ASP A 160 -8.36 7.57 -28.93
CA ASP A 160 -8.64 6.22 -28.47
C ASP A 160 -8.23 6.02 -27.01
N MET A 161 -7.08 6.60 -26.59
CA MET A 161 -6.66 6.59 -25.19
C MET A 161 -7.67 7.26 -24.24
N ILE A 162 -8.30 8.36 -24.66
CA ILE A 162 -9.35 9.01 -23.85
C ILE A 162 -10.60 8.13 -23.78
N LEU A 163 -11.00 7.55 -24.91
CA LEU A 163 -12.19 6.70 -24.98
C LEU A 163 -12.02 5.43 -24.16
N GLU A 164 -10.85 4.80 -24.18
CA GLU A 164 -10.53 3.64 -23.35
C GLU A 164 -10.57 4.01 -21.86
N ALA A 165 -10.01 5.16 -21.49
CA ALA A 165 -9.97 5.61 -20.10
C ALA A 165 -11.35 5.99 -19.55
N ASN A 166 -12.22 6.60 -20.37
CA ASN A 166 -13.51 7.11 -19.92
C ASN A 166 -14.71 6.20 -20.25
N GLY A 167 -14.46 4.97 -20.67
CA GLY A 167 -15.51 4.00 -21.01
C GLY A 167 -16.32 4.39 -22.24
N GLY A 168 -15.76 5.17 -23.15
CA GLY A 168 -16.40 5.58 -24.40
C GLY A 168 -17.39 6.75 -24.26
N ALA A 169 -17.32 7.52 -23.16
CA ALA A 169 -18.18 8.69 -22.94
C ALA A 169 -17.96 9.84 -23.95
N GLY A 170 -16.98 9.69 -24.84
CA GLY A 170 -16.62 10.64 -25.88
C GLY A 170 -15.38 11.45 -25.53
N VAL A 171 -14.63 11.88 -26.54
CA VAL A 171 -13.34 12.58 -26.36
C VAL A 171 -13.50 13.89 -25.57
N HIS A 172 -14.62 14.59 -25.74
CA HIS A 172 -14.90 15.86 -25.06
C HIS A 172 -15.28 15.68 -23.59
N ALA A 173 -15.72 14.48 -23.18
CA ALA A 173 -16.00 14.16 -21.79
C ALA A 173 -14.72 14.06 -20.95
N GLY A 174 -13.54 13.98 -21.59
CA GLY A 174 -12.25 13.91 -20.92
C GLY A 174 -12.12 12.68 -20.02
N VAL A 175 -11.12 12.70 -19.14
CA VAL A 175 -10.87 11.65 -18.14
C VAL A 175 -10.91 12.27 -16.75
N THR A 176 -11.71 11.71 -15.84
CA THR A 176 -11.78 12.12 -14.43
C THR A 176 -10.58 11.61 -13.62
N LEU A 177 -10.40 12.10 -12.40
CA LEU A 177 -9.36 11.58 -11.50
C LEU A 177 -9.56 10.08 -11.20
N GLU A 178 -10.79 9.66 -10.97
CA GLU A 178 -11.15 8.25 -10.72
C GLU A 178 -10.84 7.37 -11.93
N GLN A 179 -11.23 7.80 -13.14
CA GLN A 179 -10.90 7.06 -14.36
C GLN A 179 -9.39 7.00 -14.61
N PHE A 180 -8.66 8.08 -14.29
CA PHE A 180 -7.21 8.11 -14.39
C PHE A 180 -6.53 7.16 -13.38
N HIS A 181 -7.05 7.11 -12.14
CA HIS A 181 -6.62 6.14 -11.13
C HIS A 181 -6.79 4.71 -11.64
N ASP A 182 -7.97 4.37 -12.15
CA ASP A 182 -8.25 3.02 -12.67
C ASP A 182 -7.33 2.63 -13.83
N VAL A 183 -7.02 3.58 -14.72
CA VAL A 183 -6.05 3.37 -15.80
C VAL A 183 -4.65 3.10 -15.25
N MET A 184 -4.18 3.85 -14.25
CA MET A 184 -2.85 3.64 -13.67
C MET A 184 -2.73 2.33 -12.90
N THR A 185 -3.78 1.93 -12.18
CA THR A 185 -3.87 0.63 -11.52
C THR A 185 -3.89 -0.52 -12.53
N ARG A 186 -4.68 -0.42 -13.60
CA ARG A 186 -4.70 -1.42 -14.70
C ARG A 186 -3.36 -1.52 -15.43
N ALA A 187 -2.64 -0.42 -15.54
CA ALA A 187 -1.32 -0.37 -16.17
C ALA A 187 -0.20 -0.92 -15.27
N GLY A 188 -0.48 -1.26 -14.01
CA GLY A 188 0.50 -1.76 -13.05
C GLY A 188 1.56 -0.72 -12.66
N VAL A 189 1.20 0.56 -12.73
CA VAL A 189 2.05 1.65 -12.23
C VAL A 189 2.14 1.59 -10.70
N PHE A 190 1.12 1.01 -10.05
CA PHE A 190 1.02 0.75 -8.63
C PHE A 190 0.52 -0.68 -8.37
#